data_AF-A0A177MG98-F1
#
_entry.id   AF-A0A177MG98-F1
#
_cell.length_a   1.000
_cell.length_b   1.000
_cell.length_c   1.000
_cell.angle_alpha   90.00
_cell.angle_beta   90.00
_cell.angle_gamma   90.00
#
_symmetry.space_group_name_H-M   'P 1'
#
loop_
_entity.id
_entity.type
_entity.pdbx_description
1 polymer ?
#
loop_
_entity_poly.entity_id
_entity_poly.type
_entity_poly.pdbx_seq_one_letter_code
_entity_poly.pdbx_strand_id
1 'polypeptide(L)'
;MLNAGDSFKISSGIDAARTLRVNAAITSPRQVAAADMPGLSGDNRNALKLAKLETQSIMRNGKATFTQVYGQLVADVDAKTHSAQLSRDTQQTLFQRAKGAQESVSGVNLDEEAADFIKYQHSFLSGSSSCGFYCKKSF
;
A
#
# COMPACT_ATOMS: atom_id res chain seq x y z
N MET A 1 3.22 7.64 41.09
CA MET A 1 4.11 6.47 41.22
C MET A 1 4.02 5.71 39.92
N LEU A 2 5.12 5.59 39.17
CA LEU A 2 5.18 4.84 37.91
C LEU A 2 5.41 3.38 38.25
N ASN A 3 4.56 2.49 37.75
CA ASN A 3 4.67 1.05 38.02
C ASN A 3 5.52 0.37 36.94
N ALA A 4 6.15 -0.75 37.31
CA ALA A 4 6.90 -1.59 36.36
C ALA A 4 5.96 -2.09 35.26
N GLY A 5 6.10 -1.55 34.05
CA GLY A 5 5.23 -1.82 32.90
C GLY A 5 4.80 -0.57 32.11
N ASP A 6 4.98 0.63 32.68
CA ASP A 6 4.67 1.87 31.97
C ASP A 6 5.68 2.12 30.83
N SER A 7 5.23 2.03 29.58
CA SER A 7 6.03 2.36 28.41
C SER A 7 5.71 3.78 27.93
N PHE A 8 6.73 4.66 27.90
CA PHE A 8 6.60 5.99 27.30
C PHE A 8 7.17 5.96 25.88
N LYS A 9 6.32 6.25 24.88
CA LYS A 9 6.78 6.48 23.52
C LYS A 9 7.28 7.91 23.38
N ILE A 10 8.58 8.11 23.56
CA ILE A 10 9.23 9.38 23.19
C ILE A 10 9.41 9.38 21.67
N SER A 11 8.49 10.02 20.97
CA SER A 11 8.55 10.19 19.52
C SER A 11 9.02 11.60 19.18
N SER A 12 10.32 11.86 19.26
CA SER A 12 10.86 13.15 18.80
C SER A 12 10.79 13.21 17.27
N GLY A 13 9.89 14.03 16.74
CA GLY A 13 9.85 14.36 15.31
C GLY A 13 8.63 13.89 14.52
N ILE A 14 7.81 12.97 15.04
CA ILE A 14 6.62 12.46 14.31
C ILE A 14 5.58 13.57 14.10
N ASP A 15 5.45 14.51 15.04
CA ASP A 15 4.56 15.68 14.94
C ASP A 15 5.30 17.00 14.63
N ALA A 16 6.59 16.94 14.32
CA ALA A 16 7.35 18.15 13.99
C ALA A 16 6.71 18.85 12.78
N ALA A 17 6.39 18.09 11.72
CA ALA A 17 5.72 18.64 10.54
C ALA A 17 4.35 19.28 10.87
N ARG A 18 3.58 18.70 11.80
CA ARG A 18 2.27 19.22 12.22
C ARG A 18 2.38 20.54 13.00
N THR A 19 3.48 20.75 13.70
CA THR A 19 3.69 21.91 14.58
C THR A 19 4.53 23.02 13.95
N LEU A 20 5.23 22.72 12.85
CA LEU A 20 5.94 23.71 12.03
C LEU A 20 4.98 24.79 11.53
N ARG A 21 5.26 26.04 11.92
CA ARG A 21 4.51 27.23 11.50
C ARG A 21 5.49 28.39 11.32
N VAL A 22 5.15 29.33 10.45
CA VAL A 22 5.85 30.61 10.41
C VAL A 22 5.57 31.34 11.72
N ASN A 23 6.58 32.00 12.28
CA ASN A 23 6.43 32.76 13.52
C ASN A 23 5.36 33.85 13.32
N ALA A 24 4.33 33.84 14.16
CA ALA A 24 3.22 34.81 14.11
C ALA A 24 3.68 36.26 14.32
N ALA A 25 4.88 36.48 14.85
CA ALA A 25 5.49 37.81 14.94
C ALA A 25 5.93 38.40 13.59
N ILE A 26 6.07 37.56 12.55
CA ILE A 26 6.38 38.00 11.18
C ILE A 26 5.06 38.15 10.42
N THR A 27 4.43 39.31 10.55
CA THR A 27 3.18 39.67 9.86
C THR A 27 3.41 40.47 8.58
N SER A 28 4.61 41.03 8.39
CA SER A 28 4.99 41.81 7.21
C SER A 28 6.38 41.41 6.68
N PRO A 29 6.62 41.40 5.35
CA PRO A 29 7.93 41.04 4.77
C PRO A 29 9.11 41.87 5.29
N ARG A 30 8.86 43.12 5.73
CA ARG A 30 9.86 44.00 6.33
C ARG A 30 10.40 43.50 7.69
N GLN A 31 9.70 42.59 8.35
CA GLN A 31 10.12 42.00 9.62
C GLN A 31 11.05 40.80 9.44
N VAL A 32 11.31 40.39 8.19
CA VAL A 32 12.34 39.40 7.90
C VAL A 32 13.69 40.06 8.10
N ALA A 33 14.44 39.59 9.10
CA ALA A 33 15.77 40.09 9.43
C ALA A 33 16.80 39.67 8.38
N ALA A 34 16.81 40.29 7.20
CA ALA A 34 17.74 39.98 6.11
C ALA A 34 19.12 40.64 6.29
N ALA A 35 19.15 41.84 6.89
CA ALA A 35 20.36 42.60 7.22
C ALA A 35 20.97 42.17 8.55
N ASP A 36 22.26 42.47 8.76
CA ASP A 36 22.96 42.15 10.01
C ASP A 36 22.58 43.12 11.16
N MET A 37 22.25 44.38 10.82
CA MET A 37 21.78 45.39 11.77
C MET A 37 20.59 46.19 11.21
N PRO A 38 19.72 46.75 12.09
CA PRO A 38 18.60 47.58 11.66
C PRO A 38 19.07 48.83 10.89
N GLY A 39 18.39 49.17 9.79
CA GLY A 39 18.63 50.42 9.07
C GLY A 39 19.69 50.36 7.95
N LEU A 40 20.38 49.23 7.75
CA LEU A 40 21.25 49.04 6.59
C LEU A 40 20.40 48.64 5.37
N SER A 41 19.90 49.64 4.64
CA SER A 41 19.23 49.41 3.36
C SER A 41 20.18 48.76 2.35
N GLY A 42 19.81 47.60 1.83
CA GLY A 42 20.61 46.83 0.87
C GLY A 42 21.52 45.77 1.48
N ASP A 43 21.63 45.65 2.80
CA ASP A 43 22.36 44.54 3.43
C ASP A 43 21.51 43.25 3.43
N ASN A 44 22.11 42.16 2.96
CA ASN A 44 21.50 40.84 2.84
C ASN A 44 22.35 39.73 3.49
N ARG A 45 23.32 40.08 4.35
CA ARG A 45 24.23 39.10 4.98
C ARG A 45 23.52 38.00 5.74
N ASN A 46 22.45 38.31 6.48
CA ASN A 46 21.70 37.28 7.22
C ASN A 46 20.85 36.42 6.26
N ALA A 47 20.28 37.01 5.22
CA ALA A 47 19.62 36.26 4.15
C ALA A 47 20.60 35.30 3.44
N LEU A 48 21.85 35.73 3.23
CA LEU A 48 22.90 34.88 2.66
C LEU A 48 23.29 33.74 3.62
N LYS A 49 23.34 34.00 4.94
CA LYS A 49 23.55 32.95 5.95
C LYS A 49 22.42 31.92 5.93
N LEU A 50 21.17 32.37 5.83
CA LEU A 50 20.00 31.49 5.70
C LEU A 50 20.06 30.66 4.41
N ALA A 51 20.40 31.25 3.27
CA ALA A 51 20.56 30.52 2.02
C ALA A 51 21.65 29.43 2.11
N LYS A 52 22.75 29.71 2.82
CA LYS A 52 23.82 28.72 3.04
C LYS A 52 23.37 27.52 3.87
N LEU A 53 22.35 27.64 4.72
CA LEU A 53 21.83 26.52 5.52
C LEU A 53 21.32 25.36 4.65
N GLU A 54 20.86 25.62 3.43
CA GLU A 54 20.44 24.59 2.47
C GLU A 54 21.57 23.58 2.22
N THR A 55 22.78 24.09 2.03
CA THR A 55 23.98 23.31 1.71
C THR A 55 24.75 22.82 2.94
N GLN A 56 24.44 23.36 4.13
CA GLN A 56 25.15 22.97 5.34
C GLN A 56 24.64 21.64 5.89
N SER A 57 25.58 20.78 6.27
CA SER A 57 25.29 19.53 6.95
C SER A 57 24.94 19.80 8.40
N ILE A 58 23.68 20.14 8.69
CA ILE A 58 23.18 20.35 10.06
C ILE A 58 22.22 19.26 10.52
N MET A 59 21.75 18.41 9.60
CA MET A 59 20.85 17.30 9.91
C MET A 59 21.64 16.05 10.33
N ARG A 60 21.00 15.16 11.10
CA ARG A 60 21.59 13.92 11.62
C ARG A 60 22.94 14.13 12.32
N ASN A 61 22.97 15.01 13.32
CA ASN A 61 24.16 15.36 14.09
C ASN A 61 25.31 15.88 13.20
N GLY A 62 24.97 16.74 12.23
CA GLY A 62 25.94 17.41 11.37
C GLY A 62 26.46 16.59 10.18
N LYS A 63 25.79 15.49 9.83
CA LYS A 63 26.26 14.53 8.81
C LYS A 63 25.51 14.60 7.48
N ALA A 64 24.39 15.30 7.44
CA ALA A 64 23.57 15.40 6.24
C ALA A 64 23.01 16.81 6.05
N THR A 65 22.83 17.21 4.79
CA THR A 65 22.07 18.41 4.41
C THR A 65 20.57 18.14 4.42
N PHE A 66 19.75 19.18 4.35
CA PHE A 66 18.30 19.03 4.21
C PHE A 66 17.91 18.24 2.96
N THR A 67 18.54 18.55 1.82
CA THR A 67 18.28 17.89 0.53
C THR A 67 18.63 16.40 0.59
N GLN A 68 19.72 16.03 1.25
CA GLN A 68 20.11 14.63 1.42
C GLN A 68 19.11 13.84 2.27
N VAL A 69 18.66 14.42 3.39
CA VAL A 69 17.66 13.76 4.25
C VAL A 69 16.32 13.62 3.53
N TYR A 70 15.90 14.64 2.80
CA TYR A 70 14.69 14.58 1.99
C TYR A 70 14.80 13.53 0.88
N GLY A 71 15.92 13.49 0.14
CA GLY A 71 16.15 12.48 -0.90
C GLY A 71 16.15 11.05 -0.35
N GLN A 72 16.73 10.83 0.83
CA GLN A 72 16.69 9.53 1.51
C GLN A 72 15.27 9.14 1.93
N LEU A 73 14.46 10.10 2.39
CA LEU A 73 13.07 9.84 2.74
C LEU A 73 12.26 9.40 1.52
N VAL A 74 12.40 10.10 0.40
CA VAL A 74 11.72 9.74 -0.86
C VAL A 74 12.19 8.36 -1.32
N ALA A 75 13.49 8.10 -1.32
CA ALA A 75 14.02 6.79 -1.71
C ALA A 75 13.51 5.63 -0.83
N ASP A 76 13.34 5.84 0.49
CA ASP A 76 12.77 4.84 1.39
C ASP A 76 11.30 4.56 1.09
N VAL A 77 10.52 5.61 0.80
CA VAL A 77 9.12 5.47 0.37
C VAL A 77 9.02 4.73 -0.97
N ASP A 78 9.88 5.06 -1.92
CA ASP A 78 9.92 4.41 -3.23
C ASP A 78 10.29 2.94 -3.11
N ALA A 79 11.31 2.61 -2.32
CA ALA A 79 11.72 1.22 -2.09
C ALA A 79 10.59 0.38 -1.48
N LYS A 80 9.89 0.94 -0.48
CA LYS A 80 8.73 0.28 0.15
C LYS A 80 7.57 0.10 -0.83
N THR A 81 7.31 1.12 -1.64
CA THR A 81 6.25 1.10 -2.65
C THR A 81 6.55 0.05 -3.72
N HIS A 82 7.79 -0.02 -4.20
CA HIS A 82 8.22 -1.02 -5.18
C HIS A 82 8.09 -2.44 -4.63
N SER A 83 8.53 -2.68 -3.39
CA SER A 83 8.39 -3.98 -2.72
C SER A 83 6.93 -4.39 -2.55
N ALA A 84 6.07 -3.43 -2.16
CA ALA A 84 4.63 -3.66 -2.04
C ALA A 84 3.98 -3.98 -3.40
N GLN A 85 4.40 -3.30 -4.48
CA GLN A 85 3.90 -3.56 -5.83
C GLN A 85 4.28 -4.96 -6.31
N LEU A 86 5.54 -5.36 -6.17
CA LEU A 86 6.01 -6.71 -6.52
C LEU A 86 5.25 -7.80 -5.74
N SER A 87 5.02 -7.57 -4.46
CA SER A 87 4.25 -8.47 -3.61
C SER A 87 2.80 -8.59 -4.11
N ARG A 88 2.20 -7.46 -4.50
CA ARG A 88 0.84 -7.41 -5.04
C ARG A 88 0.73 -8.16 -6.38
N ASP A 89 1.68 -7.95 -7.28
CA ASP A 89 1.72 -8.61 -8.59
C ASP A 89 1.91 -10.12 -8.47
N THR A 90 2.75 -10.55 -7.52
CA THR A 90 2.95 -11.96 -7.19
C THR A 90 1.66 -12.59 -6.66
N GLN A 91 1.00 -11.93 -5.70
CA GLN A 91 -0.28 -12.39 -5.15
C GLN A 91 -1.38 -12.43 -6.22
N GLN A 92 -1.42 -11.44 -7.12
CA GLN A 92 -2.38 -11.41 -8.22
C GLN A 92 -2.14 -12.56 -9.20
N THR A 93 -0.89 -12.89 -9.51
CA THR A 93 -0.54 -14.04 -10.35
C THR A 93 -0.97 -15.35 -9.70
N LEU A 94 -0.72 -15.51 -8.39
CA LEU A 94 -1.16 -16.69 -7.63
C LEU A 94 -2.69 -16.79 -7.60
N PHE A 95 -3.38 -15.67 -7.41
CA PHE A 95 -4.84 -15.61 -7.46
C PHE A 95 -5.39 -16.05 -8.81
N GLN A 96 -4.83 -15.55 -9.92
CA GLN A 96 -5.26 -15.95 -11.27
C GLN A 96 -5.01 -17.43 -11.54
N ARG A 97 -3.88 -17.98 -11.08
CA ARG A 97 -3.59 -19.42 -11.18
C ARG A 97 -4.58 -20.27 -10.37
N ALA A 98 -4.88 -19.86 -9.14
CA ALA A 98 -5.86 -20.54 -8.29
C ALA A 98 -7.26 -20.50 -8.90
N LYS A 99 -7.67 -19.35 -9.46
CA LYS A 99 -8.94 -19.19 -10.17
C LYS A 99 -9.02 -20.08 -11.40
N GLY A 100 -8.00 -20.08 -12.26
CA GLY A 100 -7.95 -20.94 -13.44
C GLY A 100 -7.97 -22.43 -13.10
N ALA A 101 -7.29 -22.85 -12.02
CA ALA A 101 -7.36 -24.23 -11.53
C ALA A 101 -8.78 -24.59 -11.04
N GLN A 102 -9.45 -23.68 -10.32
CA GLN A 102 -10.82 -23.88 -9.86
C GLN A 102 -11.82 -23.94 -11.03
N GLU A 103 -11.65 -23.10 -12.04
CA GLU A 103 -12.44 -23.10 -13.27
C GLU A 103 -12.21 -24.36 -14.10
N SER A 104 -10.98 -24.87 -14.19
CA SER A 104 -10.66 -26.12 -14.91
C SER A 104 -11.30 -27.36 -14.25
N VAL A 105 -11.26 -27.46 -12.92
CA VAL A 105 -11.89 -28.57 -12.19
C VAL A 105 -13.43 -28.51 -12.29
N SER A 106 -14.00 -27.30 -12.23
CA SER A 106 -15.46 -27.11 -12.30
C SER A 106 -16.00 -27.21 -13.72
N GLY A 107 -15.23 -26.78 -14.73
CA GLY A 107 -15.67 -26.70 -16.13
C GLY A 107 -15.70 -28.04 -16.86
N VAL A 108 -14.89 -29.02 -16.46
CA VAL A 108 -14.87 -30.36 -17.08
C VAL A 108 -15.88 -31.29 -16.42
N ASN A 109 -16.12 -31.17 -15.11
CA ASN A 109 -17.05 -32.03 -14.39
C ASN A 109 -18.52 -31.64 -14.51
N LEU A 110 -18.88 -30.37 -14.79
CA LEU A 110 -20.31 -30.00 -14.89
C LEU A 110 -20.98 -30.58 -16.14
N ASP A 111 -20.28 -30.66 -17.28
CA ASP A 111 -20.82 -31.27 -18.50
C ASP A 111 -20.77 -32.80 -18.43
N GLU A 112 -19.76 -33.37 -17.76
CA GLU A 112 -19.61 -34.82 -17.59
C GLU A 112 -20.56 -35.37 -16.50
N GLU A 113 -20.76 -34.67 -15.37
CA GLU A 113 -21.81 -34.97 -14.39
C GLU A 113 -23.21 -34.74 -14.95
N ALA A 114 -23.45 -33.69 -15.76
CA ALA A 114 -24.76 -33.49 -16.39
C ALA A 114 -25.06 -34.57 -17.44
N ALA A 115 -24.05 -34.98 -18.23
CA ALA A 115 -24.17 -36.09 -19.17
C ALA A 115 -24.46 -37.41 -18.43
N ASP A 116 -23.77 -37.68 -17.32
CA ASP A 116 -24.06 -38.85 -16.49
C ASP A 116 -25.45 -38.76 -15.85
N PHE A 117 -25.90 -37.59 -15.39
CA PHE A 117 -27.25 -37.41 -14.84
C PHE A 117 -28.34 -37.73 -15.88
N ILE A 118 -28.18 -37.30 -17.14
CA ILE A 118 -29.09 -37.64 -18.23
C ILE A 118 -29.01 -39.13 -18.58
N LYS A 119 -27.81 -39.72 -18.55
CA LYS A 119 -27.59 -41.14 -18.83
C LYS A 119 -28.22 -42.04 -17.76
N TYR A 120 -28.20 -41.63 -16.50
CA TYR A 120 -28.92 -42.28 -15.40
C TYR A 120 -30.44 -42.18 -15.59
N GLN A 121 -30.95 -41.01 -15.97
CA GLN A 121 -32.38 -40.85 -16.29
C GLN A 121 -32.79 -41.74 -17.47
N HIS A 122 -32.00 -41.77 -18.54
CA HIS A 122 -32.29 -42.58 -19.72
C HIS A 122 -32.21 -44.10 -19.46
N SER A 123 -31.24 -44.54 -18.66
CA SER A 123 -31.09 -45.94 -18.26
C SER A 123 -32.23 -46.39 -17.35
N PHE A 124 -32.66 -45.54 -16.42
CA PHE A 124 -33.80 -45.82 -15.54
C PHE A 124 -35.12 -45.93 -16.32
N LEU A 125 -35.35 -45.02 -17.27
CA LEU A 125 -36.53 -45.06 -18.15
C LEU A 125 -36.53 -46.31 -19.06
N SER A 126 -35.37 -46.69 -19.60
CA SER A 126 -35.23 -47.89 -20.45
C SER A 126 -35.42 -49.19 -19.67
N GLY A 127 -34.89 -49.26 -18.43
CA GLY A 127 -35.10 -50.40 -17.53
C GLY A 127 -36.55 -50.55 -17.06
N SER A 128 -37.28 -49.44 -16.87
CA SER A 128 -38.70 -49.47 -16.51
C SER A 128 -39.58 -49.94 -17.68
N SER A 129 -39.25 -49.50 -18.91
CA SER A 129 -40.00 -49.86 -20.13
C SER A 129 -39.89 -51.33 -20.50
N SER A 130 -38.74 -51.96 -20.24
CA SER A 130 -38.54 -53.39 -20.53
C SER A 130 -39.39 -54.28 -19.61
N CYS A 131 -39.58 -53.89 -18.34
CA CYS A 131 -40.46 -54.59 -17.42
C CYS A 131 -41.95 -54.48 -17.85
N GLY A 132 -42.37 -53.33 -18.41
CA GLY A 132 -43.71 -53.15 -18.97
C GLY A 132 -44.00 -54.00 -20.22
N PHE A 133 -43.01 -54.18 -21.10
CA PHE A 133 -43.16 -55.02 -22.30
C PHE A 133 -43.12 -56.52 -21.99
N TYR A 134 -42.31 -56.95 -21.01
CA TYR A 134 -42.29 -58.35 -20.57
C TYR A 134 -43.54 -58.73 -19.75
N CYS A 135 -44.17 -57.79 -19.02
CA CYS A 135 -45.41 -58.04 -18.30
C CYS A 135 -46.65 -58.16 -19.23
N LYS A 136 -46.65 -57.50 -20.40
CA LYS A 136 -47.73 -57.63 -21.40
C LYS A 136 -47.66 -58.88 -22.29
N LYS A 137 -46.57 -59.67 -22.23
CA LYS A 137 -46.37 -60.87 -23.06
C LYS A 137 -46.61 -62.20 -22.31
N SER A 138 -46.99 -62.13 -21.04
CA SER A 138 -47.33 -63.29 -20.17
C SER A 138 -48.82 -63.40 -19.83
N PHE A 139 -49.72 -62.81 -20.64
CA PHE A 139 -51.17 -63.05 -20.56
C PHE A 139 -51.74 -63.31 -21.95
#